data_AF-A0A661V2Z4-F1
#
_entry.id   AF-A0A661V2Z4-F1
#
_cell.length_a   1.000
_cell.length_b   1.000
_cell.length_c   1.000
_cell.angle_alpha   90.00
_cell.angle_beta   90.00
_cell.angle_gamma   90.00
#
_symmetry.space_group_name_H-M   'P 1'
#
loop_
_entity.id
_entity.type
_entity.pdbx_description
1 polymer ?
#
loop_
_entity_poly.entity_id
_entity_poly.type
_entity_poly.pdbx_seq_one_letter_code
_entity_poly.pdbx_strand_id
1 'polypeptide(L)'
;MAWYNFSAEPGTGSNAVFAGEVTWFGPGVVFALTSVTNGDEIRLLGSAGTELTYIGNDIFQVDADDPESLQVMRATDEDVITIITCDGDFVDTGDPVFGGEYPYRLVVRAGLAETLPGAVSAGG
;
A
#
# COMPACT_ATOMS: atom_id res chain seq x y z
N MET A 1 -5.46 -4.40 -6.05
CA MET A 1 -4.98 -3.97 -4.72
C MET A 1 -5.92 -4.55 -3.69
N ALA A 2 -5.37 -5.07 -2.60
CA ALA A 2 -6.13 -5.63 -1.49
C ALA A 2 -5.63 -5.04 -0.17
N TRP A 3 -6.54 -4.83 0.78
CA TRP A 3 -6.23 -4.47 2.15
C TRP A 3 -6.13 -5.74 3.00
N TYR A 4 -5.14 -5.81 3.88
CA TYR A 4 -5.02 -6.87 4.86
C TYR A 4 -5.91 -6.59 6.06
N ASN A 5 -7.00 -7.34 6.21
CA ASN A 5 -7.97 -7.16 7.31
C ASN A 5 -7.44 -7.49 8.71
N PHE A 6 -6.22 -8.04 8.84
CA PHE A 6 -5.53 -8.17 10.12
C PHE A 6 -4.85 -6.86 10.56
N SER A 7 -4.68 -5.91 9.64
CA SER A 7 -4.15 -4.56 9.93
C SER A 7 -5.28 -3.59 10.30
N ALA A 8 -4.94 -2.36 10.68
CA ALA A 8 -5.94 -1.36 11.05
C ALA A 8 -6.84 -1.00 9.86
N GLU A 9 -8.08 -0.60 10.16
CA GLU A 9 -8.96 -0.01 9.15
C GLU A 9 -8.45 1.40 8.81
N PRO A 10 -8.35 1.78 7.53
CA PRO A 10 -7.88 3.12 7.14
C PRO A 10 -8.70 4.22 7.81
N GLY A 11 -8.03 5.25 8.35
CA GLY A 11 -8.69 6.39 9.00
C GLY A 11 -9.10 6.14 10.46
N THR A 12 -8.75 4.98 11.03
CA THR A 12 -9.07 4.64 12.43
C THR A 12 -7.86 4.72 13.38
N GLY A 13 -6.73 5.22 12.88
CA GLY A 13 -5.43 5.19 13.56
C GLY A 13 -4.63 3.92 13.29
N SER A 14 -3.35 3.96 13.66
CA SER A 14 -2.38 2.89 13.40
C SER A 14 -2.12 2.64 11.90
N ASN A 15 -1.71 1.43 11.54
CA ASN A 15 -1.21 1.12 10.21
C ASN A 15 -2.19 0.24 9.42
N ALA A 16 -2.76 0.78 8.33
CA ALA A 16 -3.54 0.04 7.37
C ALA A 16 -2.66 -0.43 6.19
N VAL A 17 -2.56 -1.74 6.01
CA VAL A 17 -1.59 -2.34 5.07
C VAL A 17 -2.29 -2.82 3.81
N PHE A 18 -1.77 -2.38 2.66
CA PHE A 18 -2.24 -2.76 1.33
C PHE A 18 -1.15 -3.50 0.56
N ALA A 19 -1.59 -4.46 -0.26
CA ALA A 19 -0.72 -5.12 -1.24
C ALA A 19 -1.34 -5.08 -2.64
N GLY A 20 -0.49 -5.00 -3.65
CA GLY A 20 -0.89 -5.10 -5.05
C GLY A 20 0.23 -5.60 -5.93
N GLU A 21 -0.12 -6.09 -7.12
CA GLU A 21 0.85 -6.59 -8.10
C GLU A 21 1.31 -5.47 -9.05
N VAL A 22 2.63 -5.29 -9.20
CA VAL A 22 3.20 -4.30 -10.14
C VAL A 22 2.85 -4.64 -11.58
N THR A 23 2.89 -5.92 -11.96
CA THR A 23 2.57 -6.41 -13.31
C THR A 23 2.17 -7.89 -13.28
N TRP A 24 1.29 -8.28 -14.20
CA TRP A 24 1.13 -9.69 -14.60
C TRP A 24 0.99 -9.80 -16.14
N PHE A 25 0.32 -8.84 -16.81
CA PHE A 25 0.24 -8.73 -18.30
C PHE A 25 0.15 -7.28 -18.82
N GLY A 26 0.80 -6.33 -18.15
CA GLY A 26 0.71 -4.88 -18.39
C GLY A 26 1.01 -4.10 -17.10
N PRO A 27 1.01 -2.76 -17.09
CA PRO A 27 1.15 -2.00 -15.86
C PRO A 27 0.00 -2.40 -14.92
N GLY A 28 0.36 -3.05 -13.82
CA GLY A 28 -0.57 -3.48 -12.78
C GLY A 28 -1.10 -2.29 -11.99
N VAL A 29 -2.06 -2.57 -11.11
CA VAL A 29 -2.80 -1.57 -10.31
C VAL A 29 -1.90 -0.69 -9.43
N VAL A 30 -0.65 -1.11 -9.18
CA VAL A 30 0.34 -0.39 -8.39
C VAL A 30 1.55 0.07 -9.20
N PHE A 31 1.53 -0.04 -10.54
CA PHE A 31 2.65 0.41 -11.37
C PHE A 31 2.98 1.90 -11.14
N ALA A 32 1.97 2.74 -10.94
CA ALA A 32 2.15 4.17 -10.64
C ALA A 32 2.80 4.43 -9.25
N LEU A 33 2.79 3.46 -8.33
CA LEU A 33 3.44 3.61 -7.03
C LEU A 33 4.97 3.64 -7.15
N THR A 34 5.54 3.12 -8.24
CA THR A 34 6.98 3.27 -8.53
C THR A 34 7.40 4.70 -8.82
N SER A 35 6.44 5.58 -9.12
CA SER A 35 6.68 7.02 -9.38
C SER A 35 6.26 7.93 -8.24
N VAL A 36 5.71 7.38 -7.15
CA VAL A 36 5.32 8.18 -5.98
C VAL A 36 6.58 8.70 -5.30
N THR A 37 6.50 9.94 -4.82
CA THR A 37 7.55 10.65 -4.11
C THR A 37 7.00 11.24 -2.81
N ASN A 38 7.90 11.59 -1.88
CA ASN A 38 7.49 12.23 -0.64
C ASN A 38 6.75 13.55 -0.93
N GLY A 39 5.59 13.73 -0.30
CA GLY A 39 4.69 14.86 -0.52
C GLY A 39 3.54 14.59 -1.49
N ASP A 40 3.57 13.48 -2.24
CA ASP A 40 2.46 13.11 -3.12
C ASP A 40 1.22 12.67 -2.33
N GLU A 41 0.05 12.98 -2.89
CA GLU A 41 -1.24 12.60 -2.32
C GLU A 41 -1.67 11.19 -2.75
N ILE A 42 -2.12 10.41 -1.79
CA ILE A 42 -2.78 9.11 -2.00
C ILE A 42 -4.19 9.21 -1.44
N ARG A 43 -5.19 9.07 -2.30
CA ARG A 43 -6.61 9.18 -1.93
C ARG A 43 -7.26 7.80 -1.89
N LEU A 44 -7.79 7.44 -0.72
CA LEU A 44 -8.62 6.24 -0.54
C LEU A 44 -10.10 6.63 -0.58
N LEU A 45 -10.84 6.00 -1.49
CA LEU A 45 -12.28 6.17 -1.63
C LEU A 45 -13.01 4.96 -1.02
N GLY A 46 -13.65 5.20 0.12
CA GLY A 46 -14.51 4.22 0.78
C GLY A 46 -15.82 3.99 0.03
N SER A 47 -16.42 2.81 0.23
CA SER A 47 -17.68 2.43 -0.44
C SER A 47 -18.87 3.34 -0.09
N ALA A 48 -18.85 3.97 1.08
CA ALA A 48 -19.85 4.94 1.53
C ALA A 48 -19.57 6.38 1.04
N GLY A 49 -18.62 6.57 0.11
CA GLY A 49 -18.24 7.89 -0.41
C GLY A 49 -17.32 8.69 0.50
N THR A 50 -16.88 8.12 1.63
CA THR A 50 -15.85 8.74 2.48
C THR A 50 -14.52 8.75 1.75
N GLU A 51 -13.81 9.86 1.81
CA GLU A 51 -12.52 10.04 1.19
C GLU A 51 -11.46 10.33 2.26
N LEU A 52 -10.36 9.59 2.19
CA LEU A 52 -9.20 9.77 3.06
C LEU A 52 -8.01 10.17 2.20
N THR A 53 -7.39 11.30 2.51
CA THR A 53 -6.17 11.77 1.84
C THR A 53 -4.98 11.52 2.73
N TYR A 54 -4.01 10.77 2.21
CA TYR A 54 -2.73 10.50 2.84
C TYR A 54 -1.61 11.18 2.06
N ILE A 55 -0.55 11.59 2.75
CA ILE A 55 0.64 12.20 2.14
C ILE A 55 1.83 11.27 2.28
N GLY A 56 2.46 10.93 1.16
CA GLY A 56 3.67 10.10 1.13
C GLY A 56 4.77 10.73 2.01
N ASN A 57 5.21 9.99 3.02
CA ASN A 57 6.23 10.45 3.96
C ASN A 57 7.51 9.61 3.91
N ASP A 58 7.41 8.35 3.51
CA ASP A 58 8.57 7.46 3.39
C ASP A 58 8.39 6.46 2.24
N ILE A 59 9.44 6.27 1.45
CA ILE A 59 9.46 5.39 0.28
C ILE A 59 10.80 4.68 0.26
N PHE A 60 10.76 3.37 0.46
CA PHE A 60 11.96 2.57 0.61
C PHE A 60 11.73 1.14 0.12
N GLN A 61 12.84 0.46 -0.10
CA GLN A 61 12.87 -0.92 -0.54
C GLN A 61 13.28 -1.82 0.63
N VAL A 62 12.64 -2.99 0.74
CA VAL A 62 13.04 -4.06 1.67
C VAL A 62 13.30 -5.35 0.90
N ASP A 63 14.23 -6.16 1.39
CA ASP A 63 14.47 -7.52 0.90
C ASP A 63 13.31 -8.42 1.35
N ALA A 64 12.75 -9.20 0.43
CA ALA A 64 11.63 -10.10 0.71
C ALA A 64 12.03 -11.28 1.60
N ASP A 65 13.31 -11.66 1.62
CA ASP A 65 13.85 -12.76 2.43
C ASP A 65 14.38 -12.29 3.79
N ASP A 66 14.46 -10.97 4.02
CA ASP A 66 14.84 -10.44 5.33
C ASP A 66 13.74 -10.76 6.35
N PRO A 67 14.05 -11.47 7.47
CA PRO A 67 13.07 -11.76 8.50
C PRO A 67 12.46 -10.51 9.14
N GLU A 68 13.14 -9.37 9.07
CA GLU A 68 12.67 -8.09 9.61
C GLU A 68 11.81 -7.31 8.60
N SER A 69 11.67 -7.76 7.35
CA SER A 69 10.85 -7.09 6.33
C SER A 69 9.38 -6.95 6.75
N LEU A 70 8.85 -7.92 7.51
CA LEU A 70 7.49 -7.89 8.04
C LEU A 70 7.24 -6.77 9.06
N GLN A 71 8.29 -6.14 9.59
CA GLN A 71 8.14 -5.04 10.54
C GLN A 71 7.43 -3.82 9.95
N VAL A 72 7.46 -3.65 8.62
CA VAL A 72 6.72 -2.58 7.93
C VAL A 72 5.20 -2.72 8.08
N MET A 73 4.69 -3.89 8.45
CA MET A 73 3.26 -4.11 8.69
C MET A 73 2.84 -3.90 10.15
N ARG A 74 3.78 -3.60 11.07
CA ARG A 74 3.47 -3.41 12.48
C ARG A 74 2.61 -2.16 12.69
N ALA A 75 1.90 -2.16 13.82
CA ALA A 75 1.14 -1.03 14.31
C ALA A 75 2.03 0.20 14.51
N THR A 76 1.45 1.37 14.28
CA THR A 76 2.02 2.69 14.52
C THR A 76 1.18 3.47 15.52
N ASP A 77 1.75 4.53 16.11
CA ASP A 77 1.03 5.47 16.97
C ASP A 77 0.29 6.56 16.16
N GLU A 78 0.54 6.61 14.85
CA GLU A 78 -0.06 7.53 13.88
C GLU A 78 -1.02 6.77 12.95
N ASP A 79 -1.95 7.48 12.31
CA ASP A 79 -2.76 6.95 11.22
C ASP A 79 -1.98 6.98 9.90
N VAL A 80 -1.57 5.80 9.45
CA VAL A 80 -0.79 5.64 8.23
C VAL A 80 -1.36 4.53 7.36
N ILE A 81 -1.13 4.66 6.06
CA ILE A 81 -1.19 3.53 5.12
C ILE A 81 0.21 3.07 4.77
N THR A 82 0.39 1.76 4.69
CA THR A 82 1.59 1.14 4.13
C THR A 82 1.19 0.34 2.90
N ILE A 83 1.67 0.73 1.73
CA ILE A 83 1.43 0.02 0.48
C ILE A 83 2.69 -0.75 0.11
N ILE A 84 2.55 -2.05 -0.13
CA ILE A 84 3.66 -2.96 -0.40
C ILE A 84 3.45 -3.58 -1.78
N THR A 85 4.50 -3.57 -2.60
CA THR A 85 4.46 -4.14 -3.94
C THR A 85 5.79 -4.80 -4.31
N CYS A 86 5.79 -5.71 -5.29
CA CYS A 86 7.02 -6.30 -5.83
C CYS A 86 7.96 -5.24 -6.39
N ASP A 87 9.26 -5.44 -6.29
CA ASP A 87 10.26 -4.53 -6.85
C ASP A 87 11.56 -5.28 -7.20
N GLY A 88 12.42 -4.64 -7.99
CA GLY A 88 13.63 -5.23 -8.54
C GLY A 88 13.40 -6.02 -9.84
N ASP A 89 14.48 -6.64 -10.32
CA ASP A 89 14.42 -7.49 -11.50
C ASP A 89 13.84 -8.86 -11.17
N PHE A 90 13.02 -9.41 -12.08
CA PHE A 90 12.51 -10.76 -11.94
C PHE A 90 13.65 -11.78 -12.01
N VAL A 91 13.69 -12.68 -11.03
CA VAL A 91 14.65 -13.77 -10.94
C VAL A 91 13.91 -15.08 -11.20
N ASP A 92 14.30 -15.80 -12.24
CA ASP A 92 13.83 -17.16 -12.48
C ASP A 92 14.39 -18.10 -11.40
N THR A 93 13.51 -18.72 -10.63
CA THR A 93 13.88 -19.64 -9.55
C THR A 93 13.76 -21.11 -9.96
N GLY A 94 13.24 -21.37 -11.17
CA GLY A 94 12.89 -22.72 -11.62
C GLY A 94 11.69 -23.32 -10.87
N ASP A 95 10.94 -22.54 -10.09
CA ASP A 95 9.73 -22.99 -9.43
C ASP A 95 8.66 -23.38 -10.48
N PRO A 96 8.11 -24.60 -10.45
CA PRO A 96 7.20 -25.07 -11.51
C PRO A 96 5.80 -24.44 -11.46
N VAL A 97 5.47 -23.70 -10.41
CA VAL A 97 4.17 -23.05 -10.21
C VAL A 97 4.27 -21.55 -10.46
N PHE A 98 5.27 -20.90 -9.89
CA PHE A 98 5.45 -19.45 -9.92
C PHE A 98 6.53 -18.98 -10.90
N GLY A 99 7.43 -19.87 -11.33
CA GLY A 99 8.48 -19.61 -12.33
C GLY A 99 9.65 -18.76 -11.83
N GLY A 100 9.41 -17.89 -10.86
CA GLY A 100 10.41 -16.98 -10.33
C GLY A 100 9.80 -15.97 -9.37
N GLU A 101 10.60 -15.00 -8.98
CA GLU A 101 10.20 -14.01 -7.97
C GLU A 101 10.87 -12.66 -8.19
N TYR A 102 10.34 -11.67 -7.49
CA TYR A 102 10.98 -10.38 -7.31
C TYR A 102 11.66 -10.39 -5.94
N PRO A 103 12.97 -10.11 -5.83
CA PRO A 103 13.69 -10.24 -4.57
C PRO A 103 13.35 -9.12 -3.57
N TYR A 104 12.80 -8.00 -4.06
CA TYR A 104 12.53 -6.84 -3.22
C TYR A 104 11.05 -6.48 -3.15
N ARG A 105 10.70 -5.71 -2.14
CA ARG A 105 9.41 -5.04 -2.02
C ARG A 105 9.61 -3.54 -1.93
N LEU A 106 8.95 -2.79 -2.79
CA LEU A 106 8.80 -1.34 -2.63
C LEU A 106 7.71 -1.10 -1.59
N VAL A 107 8.04 -0.28 -0.61
CA VAL A 107 7.16 0.13 0.48
C VAL A 107 6.93 1.62 0.37
N VAL A 108 5.66 2.02 0.26
CA VAL A 108 5.23 3.41 0.34
C VAL A 108 4.45 3.57 1.64
N ARG A 109 4.96 4.43 2.52
CA ARG A 109 4.24 4.86 3.72
C ARG A 109 3.70 6.27 3.51
N ALA A 110 2.47 6.49 3.95
CA ALA A 110 1.82 7.78 3.88
C ALA A 110 0.98 8.03 5.13
N GLY A 111 1.09 9.22 5.70
CA GLY A 111 0.34 9.64 6.89
C GLY A 111 -0.97 10.33 6.53
N LEU A 112 -2.02 10.11 7.34
CA LEU A 112 -3.33 10.73 7.12
C LEU A 112 -3.23 12.26 7.26
N ALA A 113 -3.72 12.97 6.25
CA ALA A 113 -3.78 14.43 6.23
C ALA A 113 -5.21 14.95 6.33
N GLU A 114 -6.17 14.31 5.67
CA GLU A 114 -7.56 14.77 5.64
C GLU A 114 -8.54 13.60 5.59
N THR A 115 -9.69 13.78 6.24
CA THR A 115 -10.86 12.90 6.13
C THR A 115 -12.07 13.72 5.72
N LEU A 116 -12.62 13.40 4.56
CA LEU A 116 -13.86 13.97 4.07
C LEU A 116 -14.98 12.92 4.23
N PRO A 117 -16.01 13.20 5.04
CA PRO A 117 -17.13 12.28 5.19
C PRO A 117 -17.86 12.14 3.85
N GLY A 118 -18.33 10.93 3.55
CA GLY A 118 -19.17 10.70 2.38
C GLY A 118 -20.42 11.57 2.41
N ALA A 119 -20.89 11.98 1.23
CA ALA A 119 -22.09 12.78 1.11
C ALA A 119 -23.27 12.04 1.76
N VAL A 120 -23.65 12.47 2.97
CA VAL A 120 -24.91 12.07 3.56
C VAL A 120 -25.97 12.73 2.70
N SER A 121 -26.70 11.94 1.91
CA SER A 121 -27.90 12.45 1.27
C SER A 121 -28.80 12.98 2.39
N ALA A 122 -28.91 14.30 2.49
CA ALA A 122 -29.90 14.95 3.34
C ALA A 122 -31.28 14.54 2.78
N GLY A 123 -31.82 13.44 3.30
CA GLY A 123 -33.19 13.02 3.04
C GLY A 123 -34.13 14.05 3.66
N GLY A 124 -35.07 14.52 2.84
CA GLY A 124 -36.04 15.57 3.17
C GLY A 124 -37.21 15.13 4.02
#